data_AF-A0A815RFG8-F1
#
_entry.id   AF-A0A815RFG8-F1
#
_cell.length_a   1.000
_cell.length_b   1.000
_cell.length_c   1.000
_cell.angle_alpha   90.00
_cell.angle_beta   90.00
_cell.angle_gamma   90.00
#
_symmetry.space_group_name_H-M   'P 1'
#
loop_
_entity.id
_entity.type
_entity.pdbx_description
1 polymer ?
#
loop_
_entity_poly.entity_id
_entity_poly.type
_entity_poly.pdbx_seq_one_letter_code
_entity_poly.pdbx_strand_id
1 'polypeptide(L)'
;SILVQFLLAFVFKMFLSVLLFVCIFPSFANSKSAVNISNSPPLLLLISFDGFRYDYPDIYTLKTFHSLLDRGIRAKWINNSFVTTTFPNHFTIATGLFEETHGVVSNDMYDPVLNLSTTLVRMNDTKWWSQNSYTQPIWVTNELQNNTSAGEVKRKSGVIGWPSTGIPINGYAAFKNELYDESRKFETVIDQIIEWFKDPNDPINFGAIYYFQPDRTGHIYGPNSSQMNITLQDCDRLLAYLLDKIDKDLYLNESLNVILTSDHGMTEVDEKHVLNLDDYIDQNLYSVYGGISQVNIFLTPDANIDEIYKKLSNNLNYEVYKKDSIPKEYHYKNNVRIGDIMIVGKPGYTIVSSNTNVNWTFHHGDHGYSNIEPTMHPIFYAWGPAFKKSLNSEPFRNVDIYPLMCYVLNIPIRPTNGSIDNVKHLLKNYKSSSFLQQLILPANQAIPIVIIVLISVTIAIVYSIVSCGHAKKTVIIQKYVPIHYQLLGNNDDKKYTNNLVISDDDEG
;
A
#
# COMPACT_ATOMS: atom_id res chain seq x y z
N SER A 1 42.96 -49.04 -10.11
CA SER A 1 43.06 -48.62 -11.52
C SER A 1 41.92 -49.13 -12.41
N ILE A 2 40.74 -49.51 -11.89
CA ILE A 2 39.51 -49.71 -12.70
C ILE A 2 38.42 -48.73 -12.25
N LEU A 3 38.25 -48.57 -10.93
CA LEU A 3 37.29 -47.61 -10.35
C LEU A 3 37.53 -46.15 -10.77
N VAL A 4 38.79 -45.74 -10.92
CA VAL A 4 39.15 -44.38 -11.37
C VAL A 4 38.81 -44.18 -12.85
N GLN A 5 38.97 -45.21 -13.69
CA GLN A 5 38.57 -45.14 -15.10
C GLN A 5 37.05 -45.09 -15.23
N PHE A 6 36.30 -45.83 -14.40
CA PHE A 6 34.84 -45.74 -14.34
C PHE A 6 34.36 -44.37 -13.86
N LEU A 7 35.00 -43.79 -12.85
CA LEU A 7 34.63 -42.45 -12.36
C LEU A 7 34.94 -41.37 -13.41
N LEU A 8 36.11 -41.43 -14.05
CA LEU A 8 36.46 -40.48 -15.12
C LEU A 8 35.53 -40.64 -16.34
N ALA A 9 35.16 -41.86 -16.71
CA ALA A 9 34.20 -42.10 -17.79
C ALA A 9 32.79 -41.62 -17.41
N PHE A 10 32.39 -41.73 -16.14
CA PHE A 10 31.11 -41.24 -15.64
C PHE A 10 31.06 -39.70 -15.62
N VAL A 11 32.12 -39.05 -15.11
CA VAL A 11 32.26 -37.58 -15.12
C VAL A 11 32.32 -37.06 -16.56
N PHE A 12 33.04 -37.73 -17.46
CA PHE A 12 33.10 -37.36 -18.88
C PHE A 12 31.74 -37.52 -19.57
N LYS A 13 30.98 -38.57 -19.26
CA LYS A 13 29.60 -38.75 -19.75
C LYS A 13 28.63 -37.71 -19.18
N MET A 14 28.78 -37.32 -17.91
CA MET A 14 28.02 -36.19 -17.33
C MET A 14 28.37 -34.88 -18.02
N PHE A 15 29.65 -34.63 -18.29
CA PHE A 15 30.10 -33.42 -18.98
C PHE A 15 29.57 -33.38 -20.42
N LEU A 16 29.61 -34.50 -21.15
CA LEU A 16 29.03 -34.60 -22.50
C LEU A 16 27.51 -34.44 -22.50
N SER A 17 26.80 -34.96 -21.50
CA SER A 17 25.35 -34.82 -21.42
C SER A 17 24.92 -33.40 -21.05
N VAL A 18 25.69 -32.69 -20.21
CA VAL A 18 25.49 -31.26 -19.98
C VAL A 18 25.82 -30.43 -21.22
N LEU A 19 26.91 -30.76 -21.94
CA LEU A 19 27.23 -30.09 -23.21
C LEU A 19 26.17 -30.33 -24.29
N LEU A 20 25.66 -31.56 -24.42
CA LEU A 20 24.54 -31.85 -25.31
C LEU A 20 23.27 -31.09 -24.88
N PHE A 21 23.00 -30.96 -23.58
CA PHE A 21 21.86 -30.19 -23.08
C PHE A 21 22.00 -28.69 -23.41
N VAL A 22 23.22 -28.13 -23.30
CA VAL A 22 23.51 -26.74 -23.67
C VAL A 22 23.50 -26.52 -25.19
N CYS A 23 23.94 -27.51 -25.98
CA CYS A 23 23.98 -27.44 -27.44
C CYS A 23 22.64 -27.78 -28.14
N ILE A 24 21.72 -28.47 -27.48
CA ILE A 24 20.38 -28.80 -28.02
C ILE A 24 19.33 -27.73 -27.64
N PHE A 25 19.62 -26.89 -26.64
CA PHE A 25 18.74 -25.77 -26.24
C PHE A 25 18.99 -24.37 -26.88
N PRO A 26 19.84 -24.14 -27.90
CA PRO A 26 19.82 -22.87 -28.62
C PRO A 26 18.82 -22.95 -29.78
N SER A 27 17.52 -23.08 -29.49
CA SER A 27 16.47 -22.92 -30.53
C SER A 27 15.13 -22.37 -30.01
N PHE A 28 14.96 -22.13 -28.70
CA PHE A 28 13.78 -21.41 -28.18
C PHE A 28 14.05 -19.95 -27.82
N ALA A 29 15.25 -19.42 -28.12
CA ALA A 29 15.59 -18.01 -27.86
C ALA A 29 15.24 -17.05 -29.01
N ASN A 30 14.61 -17.52 -30.09
CA ASN A 30 14.20 -16.69 -31.22
C ASN A 30 12.71 -16.85 -31.55
N SER A 31 11.85 -16.64 -30.54
CA SER A 31 10.58 -15.98 -30.79
C SER A 31 10.57 -14.69 -29.98
N LYS A 32 11.27 -13.67 -30.47
CA LYS A 32 10.84 -12.30 -30.23
C LYS A 32 9.50 -12.15 -30.94
N SER A 33 8.43 -12.64 -30.32
CA SER A 33 7.13 -12.01 -30.51
C SER A 33 7.36 -10.57 -30.06
N ALA A 34 7.53 -9.68 -31.03
CA ALA A 34 7.59 -8.26 -30.82
C ALA A 34 6.23 -7.81 -30.28
N VAL A 35 6.00 -8.06 -28.99
CA VAL A 35 5.17 -7.17 -28.21
C VAL A 35 6.03 -5.92 -28.12
N ASN A 36 5.70 -4.89 -28.90
CA ASN A 36 6.12 -3.53 -28.60
C ASN A 36 5.55 -3.19 -27.23
N ILE A 37 6.26 -3.61 -26.17
CA ILE A 37 6.08 -3.05 -24.85
C ILE A 37 6.65 -1.65 -25.01
N SER A 38 5.77 -0.64 -24.99
CA SER A 38 6.19 0.75 -24.87
C SER A 38 7.28 0.83 -23.80
N ASN A 39 8.45 1.40 -24.13
CA ASN A 39 9.55 1.63 -23.18
C ASN A 39 9.20 2.72 -22.15
N SER A 40 7.95 3.19 -22.07
CA SER A 40 7.48 4.18 -21.12
C SER A 40 6.67 3.52 -19.98
N PRO A 41 6.73 4.04 -18.74
CA PRO A 41 5.96 3.47 -17.65
C PRO A 41 4.46 3.63 -17.92
N PRO A 42 3.60 2.71 -17.43
CA PRO A 42 2.16 2.88 -17.54
C PRO A 42 1.70 4.20 -16.90
N LEU A 43 0.70 4.83 -17.50
CA LEU A 43 0.12 6.08 -17.01
C LEU A 43 -1.12 5.78 -16.16
N LEU A 44 -1.22 6.43 -15.01
CA LEU A 44 -2.39 6.36 -14.13
C LEU A 44 -2.70 7.71 -13.49
N LEU A 45 -3.95 8.16 -13.65
CA LEU A 45 -4.52 9.30 -12.95
C LEU A 45 -5.53 8.81 -11.90
N LEU A 46 -5.33 9.19 -10.65
CA LEU A 46 -6.25 9.00 -9.53
C LEU A 46 -6.99 10.32 -9.26
N ILE A 47 -8.31 10.25 -9.14
CA ILE A 47 -9.19 11.41 -8.93
C ILE A 47 -10.12 11.10 -7.77
N SER A 48 -10.23 12.02 -6.82
CA SER A 48 -11.23 11.95 -5.76
C SER A 48 -12.17 13.15 -5.80
N PHE A 49 -13.47 12.89 -5.80
CA PHE A 49 -14.51 13.87 -5.51
C PHE A 49 -15.01 13.63 -4.08
N ASP A 50 -14.63 14.48 -3.14
CA ASP A 50 -14.89 14.32 -1.71
C ASP A 50 -16.39 14.19 -1.41
N GLY A 51 -16.78 13.22 -0.58
CA GLY A 51 -18.17 13.03 -0.15
C GLY A 51 -19.14 12.62 -1.26
N PHE A 52 -18.62 12.17 -2.42
CA PHE A 52 -19.46 11.75 -3.53
C PHE A 52 -20.06 10.36 -3.26
N ARG A 53 -21.32 10.34 -2.81
CA ARG A 53 -22.06 9.13 -2.46
C ARG A 53 -22.40 8.26 -3.68
N TYR A 54 -22.35 6.94 -3.50
CA TYR A 54 -22.46 5.94 -4.58
C TYR A 54 -23.73 6.04 -5.46
N ASP A 55 -24.84 6.51 -4.89
CA ASP A 55 -26.16 6.58 -5.50
C ASP A 55 -26.46 7.92 -6.19
N TYR A 56 -25.64 8.95 -5.95
CA TYR A 56 -25.81 10.27 -6.57
C TYR A 56 -25.87 10.26 -8.10
N PRO A 57 -25.06 9.46 -8.83
CA PRO A 57 -25.16 9.42 -10.28
C PRO A 57 -26.55 9.04 -10.78
N ASP A 58 -27.22 8.14 -10.05
CA ASP A 58 -28.53 7.63 -10.43
C ASP A 58 -29.66 8.55 -9.95
N ILE A 59 -29.60 9.01 -8.70
CA ILE A 59 -30.60 9.91 -8.11
C ILE A 59 -30.69 11.23 -8.89
N TYR A 60 -29.53 11.80 -9.26
CA TYR A 60 -29.44 13.09 -9.94
C TYR A 60 -29.31 12.98 -11.46
N THR A 61 -29.35 11.75 -12.01
CA THR A 61 -29.28 11.48 -13.45
C THR A 61 -28.07 12.14 -14.12
N LEU A 62 -26.88 11.82 -13.62
CA LEU A 62 -25.62 12.39 -14.08
C LEU A 62 -25.16 11.69 -15.36
N LYS A 63 -25.37 12.36 -16.50
CA LYS A 63 -25.26 11.75 -17.83
C LYS A 63 -23.84 11.27 -18.14
N THR A 64 -22.84 12.04 -17.76
CA THR A 64 -21.44 11.70 -18.04
C THR A 64 -21.03 10.49 -17.21
N PHE A 65 -21.37 10.46 -15.91
CA PHE A 65 -21.16 9.30 -15.05
C PHE A 65 -21.86 8.03 -15.57
N HIS A 66 -23.06 8.14 -16.13
CA HIS A 66 -23.75 7.01 -16.75
C HIS A 66 -23.05 6.52 -18.02
N SER A 67 -22.65 7.43 -18.91
CA SER A 67 -21.96 7.05 -20.16
C SER A 67 -20.57 6.45 -19.96
N LEU A 68 -19.91 6.72 -18.83
CA LEU A 68 -18.63 6.09 -18.49
C LEU A 68 -18.70 4.57 -18.43
N LEU A 69 -19.87 4.00 -18.07
CA LEU A 69 -20.04 2.56 -17.98
C LEU A 69 -19.76 1.89 -19.34
N ASP A 70 -20.13 2.51 -20.46
CA ASP A 70 -19.94 1.94 -21.80
C ASP A 70 -18.47 1.74 -22.15
N ARG A 71 -17.57 2.55 -21.58
CA ARG A 71 -16.13 2.52 -21.89
C ARG A 71 -15.24 2.07 -20.74
N GLY A 72 -15.80 1.74 -19.59
CA GLY A 72 -15.04 1.41 -18.39
C GLY A 72 -15.78 0.50 -17.42
N ILE A 73 -15.54 0.75 -16.14
CA ILE A 73 -16.04 -0.02 -15.01
C ILE A 73 -16.75 0.94 -14.07
N ARG A 74 -17.88 0.50 -13.52
CA ARG A 74 -18.52 1.09 -12.35
C ARG A 74 -18.64 0.01 -11.27
N ALA A 75 -18.15 0.26 -10.06
CA ALA A 75 -18.54 -0.59 -8.92
C ALA A 75 -19.90 -0.14 -8.39
N LYS A 76 -20.72 -1.06 -7.87
CA LYS A 76 -21.98 -0.68 -7.22
C LYS A 76 -21.75 0.37 -6.12
N TRP A 77 -20.73 0.15 -5.30
CA TRP A 77 -20.14 1.10 -4.36
C TRP A 77 -18.79 0.56 -3.87
N ILE A 78 -18.09 1.33 -3.06
CA ILE A 78 -16.91 0.88 -2.32
C ILE A 78 -17.26 0.68 -0.84
N ASN A 79 -16.81 -0.42 -0.26
CA ASN A 79 -16.81 -0.58 1.20
C ASN A 79 -15.60 0.20 1.73
N ASN A 80 -15.82 1.46 2.10
CA ASN A 80 -14.78 2.32 2.64
C ASN A 80 -14.39 1.90 4.06
N SER A 81 -13.26 2.43 4.55
CA SER A 81 -12.74 2.07 5.86
C SER A 81 -13.35 2.95 6.94
N PHE A 82 -13.41 2.43 8.16
CA PHE A 82 -13.92 3.15 9.31
C PHE A 82 -12.76 3.87 10.02
N VAL A 83 -12.83 5.17 10.29
CA VAL A 83 -14.00 6.04 10.24
C VAL A 83 -14.16 6.73 8.89
N THR A 84 -15.40 6.87 8.40
CA THR A 84 -15.73 7.40 7.06
C THR A 84 -15.55 8.92 6.95
N THR A 85 -14.31 9.38 7.15
CA THR A 85 -13.88 10.77 7.10
C THR A 85 -12.72 10.95 6.12
N THR A 86 -12.50 12.19 5.71
CA THR A 86 -11.66 12.56 4.58
C THR A 86 -10.22 12.06 4.67
N PHE A 87 -9.48 12.46 5.70
CA PHE A 87 -8.05 12.19 5.77
C PHE A 87 -7.75 10.70 5.95
N PRO A 88 -8.43 9.98 6.88
CA PRO A 88 -8.25 8.54 7.01
C PRO A 88 -8.53 7.78 5.70
N ASN A 89 -9.67 8.03 5.05
CA ASN A 89 -10.04 7.26 3.86
C ASN A 89 -9.19 7.59 2.63
N HIS A 90 -8.86 8.87 2.39
CA HIS A 90 -7.93 9.23 1.32
C HIS A 90 -6.53 8.63 1.52
N PHE A 91 -6.07 8.52 2.78
CA PHE A 91 -4.78 7.90 3.08
C PHE A 91 -4.85 6.38 2.96
N THR A 92 -5.97 5.77 3.33
CA THR A 92 -6.26 4.36 3.08
C THR A 92 -6.23 4.06 1.58
N ILE A 93 -6.87 4.86 0.73
CA ILE A 93 -6.83 4.69 -0.74
C ILE A 93 -5.38 4.77 -1.25
N ALA A 94 -4.59 5.72 -0.73
CA ALA A 94 -3.23 5.95 -1.17
C ALA A 94 -2.24 4.88 -0.72
N THR A 95 -2.50 4.16 0.39
CA THR A 95 -1.54 3.22 1.03
C THR A 95 -2.04 1.77 1.08
N GLY A 96 -3.34 1.56 0.95
CA GLY A 96 -4.05 0.30 1.16
C GLY A 96 -4.01 -0.20 2.61
N LEU A 97 -3.68 0.67 3.56
CA LEU A 97 -3.63 0.36 4.98
C LEU A 97 -4.89 0.87 5.67
N PHE A 98 -5.38 0.16 6.68
CA PHE A 98 -6.42 0.66 7.57
C PHE A 98 -5.91 1.79 8.46
N GLU A 99 -6.85 2.53 9.03
CA GLU A 99 -6.68 3.66 9.93
C GLU A 99 -5.77 3.33 11.11
N GLU A 100 -6.03 2.20 11.77
CA GLU A 100 -5.22 1.75 12.90
C GLU A 100 -3.78 1.42 12.51
N THR A 101 -3.52 1.11 11.24
CA THR A 101 -2.20 0.73 10.75
C THR A 101 -1.41 1.94 10.27
N HIS A 102 -2.02 2.82 9.48
CA HIS A 102 -1.33 4.00 8.94
C HIS A 102 -1.30 5.19 9.91
N GLY A 103 -2.16 5.20 10.94
CA GLY A 103 -2.11 6.13 12.06
C GLY A 103 -2.94 7.40 11.92
N VAL A 104 -3.47 7.70 10.74
CA VAL A 104 -4.44 8.77 10.53
C VAL A 104 -5.84 8.24 10.86
N VAL A 105 -6.29 8.42 12.10
CA VAL A 105 -7.52 7.80 12.60
C VAL A 105 -8.75 8.73 12.57
N SER A 106 -8.56 10.01 12.28
CA SER A 106 -9.60 11.04 12.18
C SER A 106 -9.00 12.28 11.51
N ASN A 107 -9.84 13.22 11.07
CA ASN A 107 -9.43 14.57 10.61
C ASN A 107 -8.89 15.44 11.77
N ASP A 108 -9.38 15.21 12.98
CA ASP A 108 -8.90 15.82 14.23
C ASP A 108 -8.56 14.69 15.20
N MET A 109 -7.31 14.67 15.70
CA MET A 109 -6.80 13.57 16.51
C MET A 109 -5.83 14.04 17.61
N TYR A 110 -5.68 13.18 18.61
CA TYR A 110 -4.74 13.32 19.71
C TYR A 110 -3.82 12.11 19.78
N ASP A 111 -2.53 12.37 19.97
CA ASP A 111 -1.52 11.34 20.20
C ASP A 111 -1.03 11.47 21.66
N PRO A 112 -1.44 10.54 22.55
CA PRO A 112 -1.07 10.61 23.97
C PRO A 112 0.41 10.32 24.22
N VAL A 113 1.12 9.66 23.28
CA VAL A 113 2.55 9.36 23.41
C VAL A 113 3.39 10.59 23.08
N LEU A 114 3.02 11.30 22.01
CA LEU A 114 3.67 12.55 21.62
C LEU A 114 3.16 13.75 22.43
N ASN A 115 2.03 13.58 23.12
CA ASN A 115 1.25 14.64 23.76
C ASN A 115 0.99 15.81 22.80
N LEU A 116 0.52 15.48 21.60
CA LEU A 116 0.17 16.43 20.54
C LEU A 116 -1.29 16.23 20.18
N SER A 117 -2.01 17.33 19.97
CA SER A 117 -3.28 17.33 19.26
C SER A 117 -3.13 18.06 17.93
N THR A 118 -3.97 17.70 16.98
CA THR A 118 -4.02 18.35 15.68
C THR A 118 -5.45 18.70 15.32
N THR A 119 -5.58 19.84 14.64
CA THR A 119 -6.72 20.12 13.77
C THR A 119 -6.31 19.89 12.32
N LEU A 120 -7.25 19.88 11.37
CA LEU A 120 -6.98 19.83 9.92
C LEU A 120 -5.72 20.59 9.46
N VAL A 121 -5.50 21.82 9.97
CA VAL A 121 -4.39 22.70 9.59
C VAL A 121 -3.02 22.19 10.08
N ARG A 122 -2.97 21.54 11.25
CA ARG A 122 -1.73 21.04 11.87
C ARG A 122 -1.34 19.64 11.41
N MET A 123 -2.19 18.99 10.61
CA MET A 123 -1.87 17.71 10.00
C MET A 123 -0.76 17.82 8.96
N ASN A 124 -0.22 18.99 8.65
CA ASN A 124 0.95 19.09 7.76
C ASN A 124 2.28 18.58 8.38
N ASP A 125 2.29 18.16 9.66
CA ASP A 125 3.47 17.55 10.31
C ASP A 125 3.60 16.05 9.95
N THR A 126 4.81 15.65 9.52
CA THR A 126 5.14 14.27 9.10
C THR A 126 4.91 13.22 10.20
N LYS A 127 4.94 13.61 11.49
CA LYS A 127 4.67 12.73 12.64
C LYS A 127 3.27 12.11 12.61
N TRP A 128 2.32 12.75 11.94
CA TRP A 128 0.96 12.25 11.82
C TRP A 128 0.82 11.14 10.76
N TRP A 129 1.64 11.17 9.71
CA TRP A 129 1.52 10.30 8.53
C TRP A 129 2.54 9.17 8.47
N SER A 130 3.66 9.30 9.20
CA SER A 130 4.77 8.32 9.20
C SER A 130 4.82 7.52 10.49
N GLN A 131 3.71 6.89 10.88
CA GLN A 131 3.66 6.13 12.15
C GLN A 131 4.50 4.85 12.10
N ASN A 132 4.69 4.28 10.91
CA ASN A 132 5.50 3.09 10.71
C ASN A 132 6.34 3.21 9.41
N SER A 133 7.40 2.40 9.32
CA SER A 133 8.38 2.48 8.23
C SER A 133 7.91 1.93 6.88
N TYR A 134 6.76 1.25 6.83
CA TYR A 134 6.23 0.63 5.62
C TYR A 134 5.00 1.35 5.06
N THR A 135 4.42 2.33 5.78
CA THR A 135 3.42 3.25 5.24
C THR A 135 4.01 3.99 4.06
N GLN A 136 3.46 3.72 2.89
CA GLN A 136 4.02 4.24 1.65
C GLN A 136 2.89 4.53 0.66
N PRO A 137 2.55 5.81 0.45
CA PRO A 137 1.57 6.18 -0.56
C PRO A 137 1.99 5.74 -1.95
N ILE A 138 1.02 5.59 -2.84
CA ILE A 138 1.24 5.11 -4.20
C ILE A 138 2.22 6.00 -4.99
N TRP A 139 2.21 7.32 -4.78
CA TRP A 139 3.15 8.24 -5.45
C TRP A 139 4.60 7.98 -5.04
N VAL A 140 4.85 7.69 -3.75
CA VAL A 140 6.17 7.28 -3.25
C VAL A 140 6.52 5.88 -3.77
N THR A 141 5.55 4.96 -3.80
CA THR A 141 5.73 3.59 -4.29
C THR A 141 6.17 3.55 -5.75
N ASN A 142 5.56 4.40 -6.59
CA ASN A 142 5.90 4.56 -8.00
C ASN A 142 7.34 5.10 -8.18
N GLU A 143 7.74 6.12 -7.42
CA GLU A 143 9.05 6.77 -7.59
C GLU A 143 10.22 5.96 -7.02
N LEU A 144 10.02 5.22 -5.93
CA LEU A 144 11.10 4.38 -5.36
C LEU A 144 11.56 3.26 -6.29
N GLN A 145 10.77 2.92 -7.32
CA GLN A 145 11.22 1.95 -8.33
C GLN A 145 12.44 2.44 -9.14
N ASN A 146 12.69 3.75 -9.17
CA ASN A 146 13.89 4.33 -9.80
C ASN A 146 15.19 3.89 -9.12
N ASN A 147 15.14 3.48 -7.85
CA ASN A 147 16.31 3.07 -7.08
C ASN A 147 16.63 1.57 -7.22
N THR A 148 15.90 0.85 -8.07
CA THR A 148 16.08 -0.59 -8.28
C THR A 148 16.89 -0.87 -9.55
N SER A 149 17.58 -2.02 -9.62
CA SER A 149 18.33 -2.45 -10.81
C SER A 149 17.46 -2.66 -12.07
N ALA A 150 16.13 -2.53 -11.95
CA ALA A 150 15.15 -2.55 -13.03
C ALA A 150 14.84 -1.15 -13.62
N GLY A 151 15.46 -0.09 -13.10
CA GLY A 151 15.20 1.31 -13.46
C GLY A 151 15.84 1.76 -14.77
N GLU A 152 15.50 1.14 -15.91
CA GLU A 152 15.85 1.70 -17.23
C GLU A 152 14.96 2.91 -17.60
N VAL A 153 13.83 3.09 -16.91
CA VAL A 153 12.83 4.12 -17.21
C VAL A 153 12.45 4.89 -15.94
N LYS A 154 12.67 6.21 -15.96
CA LYS A 154 12.41 7.09 -14.81
C LYS A 154 10.91 7.28 -14.59
N ARG A 155 10.43 6.92 -13.40
CA ARG A 155 9.06 7.11 -12.91
C ARG A 155 8.96 8.37 -12.07
N LYS A 156 7.87 9.11 -12.24
CA LYS A 156 7.61 10.39 -11.57
C LYS A 156 6.12 10.50 -11.24
N SER A 157 5.84 11.08 -10.09
CA SER A 157 4.51 11.27 -9.56
C SER A 157 4.20 12.77 -9.42
N GLY A 158 2.96 13.15 -9.72
CA GLY A 158 2.43 14.49 -9.47
C GLY A 158 1.18 14.42 -8.60
N VAL A 159 1.12 15.24 -7.54
CA VAL A 159 -0.02 15.25 -6.62
C VAL A 159 -0.51 16.68 -6.40
N ILE A 160 -1.81 16.92 -6.58
CA ILE A 160 -2.44 18.22 -6.36
C ILE A 160 -3.58 18.06 -5.35
N GLY A 161 -3.40 18.64 -4.16
CA GLY A 161 -4.44 18.77 -3.14
C GLY A 161 -4.88 17.49 -2.42
N TRP A 162 -4.35 16.30 -2.75
CA TRP A 162 -4.65 15.06 -2.02
C TRP A 162 -4.27 15.19 -0.52
N PRO A 163 -5.02 14.60 0.42
CA PRO A 163 -4.59 14.58 1.83
C PRO A 163 -3.18 14.00 1.99
N SER A 164 -2.27 14.74 2.64
CA SER A 164 -0.80 14.54 2.71
C SER A 164 0.06 15.01 1.53
N THR A 165 -0.50 15.75 0.58
CA THR A 165 0.30 16.34 -0.52
C THR A 165 1.46 17.18 0.01
N GLY A 166 2.66 16.95 -0.54
CA GLY A 166 3.88 17.66 -0.15
C GLY A 166 4.46 17.27 1.21
N ILE A 167 3.80 16.42 2.00
CA ILE A 167 4.32 15.95 3.30
C ILE A 167 5.33 14.81 3.04
N PRO A 168 6.58 14.91 3.52
CA PRO A 168 7.54 13.81 3.40
C PRO A 168 7.14 12.62 4.29
N ILE A 169 6.59 11.58 3.69
CA ILE A 169 6.22 10.34 4.38
C ILE A 169 7.39 9.37 4.32
N ASN A 170 7.91 9.01 5.49
CA ASN A 170 9.15 8.23 5.62
C ASN A 170 10.34 8.86 4.85
N GLY A 171 10.37 10.20 4.77
CA GLY A 171 11.42 10.97 4.09
C GLY A 171 11.19 11.21 2.59
N TYR A 172 10.06 10.76 2.02
CA TYR A 172 9.77 10.89 0.60
C TYR A 172 8.45 11.63 0.35
N ALA A 173 8.44 12.51 -0.66
CA ALA A 173 7.24 13.14 -1.20
C ALA A 173 7.22 12.94 -2.72
N ALA A 174 6.11 13.25 -3.40
CA ALA A 174 6.05 13.13 -4.86
C ALA A 174 7.02 14.13 -5.55
N PHE A 175 7.37 13.89 -6.80
CA PHE A 175 8.22 14.76 -7.60
C PHE A 175 7.61 16.14 -7.84
N LYS A 176 6.32 16.20 -8.22
CA LYS A 176 5.54 17.45 -8.32
C LYS A 176 4.46 17.45 -7.24
N ASN A 177 4.37 18.51 -6.45
CA ASN A 177 3.31 18.68 -5.45
C ASN A 177 2.77 20.10 -5.50
N GLU A 178 1.44 20.22 -5.45
CA GLU A 178 0.76 21.49 -5.21
C GLU A 178 -0.25 21.31 -4.08
N LEU A 179 -0.15 22.14 -3.05
CA LEU A 179 -1.11 22.11 -1.94
C LEU A 179 -2.50 22.50 -2.45
N TYR A 180 -3.52 22.04 -1.74
CA TYR A 180 -4.90 22.37 -2.05
C TYR A 180 -5.14 23.89 -1.93
N ASP A 181 -5.82 24.46 -2.92
CA ASP A 181 -6.25 25.86 -2.95
C ASP A 181 -7.71 25.92 -3.42
N GLU A 182 -8.62 26.18 -2.48
CA GLU A 182 -10.07 26.26 -2.73
C GLU A 182 -10.45 27.38 -3.70
N SER A 183 -9.63 28.44 -3.82
CA SER A 183 -9.92 29.56 -4.72
C SER A 183 -9.72 29.20 -6.19
N ARG A 184 -8.99 28.11 -6.45
CA ARG A 184 -8.65 27.64 -7.78
C ARG A 184 -9.81 26.84 -8.38
N LYS A 185 -10.21 27.20 -9.60
CA LYS A 185 -11.19 26.43 -10.38
C LYS A 185 -10.65 25.04 -10.69
N PHE A 186 -11.47 24.00 -10.51
CA PHE A 186 -11.02 22.62 -10.69
C PHE A 186 -10.61 22.29 -12.13
N GLU A 187 -11.16 22.98 -13.14
CA GLU A 187 -10.68 22.86 -14.53
C GLU A 187 -9.20 23.20 -14.66
N THR A 188 -8.71 24.19 -13.92
CA THR A 188 -7.29 24.55 -13.96
C THR A 188 -6.41 23.52 -13.26
N VAL A 189 -6.96 22.76 -12.32
CA VAL A 189 -6.29 21.60 -11.70
C VAL A 189 -6.23 20.44 -12.69
N ILE A 190 -7.33 20.18 -13.41
CA ILE A 190 -7.40 19.20 -14.50
C ILE A 190 -6.38 19.56 -15.60
N ASP A 191 -6.35 20.82 -16.02
CA ASP A 191 -5.39 21.30 -17.02
C ASP A 191 -3.95 21.06 -16.58
N GLN A 192 -3.63 21.40 -15.33
CA GLN A 192 -2.28 21.26 -14.80
C GLN A 192 -1.82 19.81 -14.74
N ILE A 193 -2.67 18.88 -14.27
CA ILE A 193 -2.27 17.47 -14.19
C ILE A 193 -2.10 16.86 -15.58
N ILE A 194 -2.95 17.24 -16.55
CA ILE A 194 -2.85 16.82 -17.95
C ILE A 194 -1.55 17.35 -18.57
N GLU A 195 -1.18 18.60 -18.30
CA GLU A 195 0.11 19.17 -18.71
C GLU A 195 1.29 18.43 -18.08
N TRP A 196 1.21 18.02 -16.81
CA TRP A 196 2.28 17.24 -16.18
C TRP A 196 2.50 15.87 -16.81
N PHE A 197 1.44 15.18 -17.26
CA PHE A 197 1.57 13.93 -18.02
C PHE A 197 2.24 14.13 -19.37
N LYS A 198 2.11 15.33 -19.93
CA LYS A 198 2.58 15.71 -21.27
C LYS A 198 3.86 16.54 -21.27
N ASP A 199 4.45 16.77 -20.10
CA ASP A 199 5.66 17.57 -19.95
C ASP A 199 6.77 16.96 -20.84
N PRO A 200 7.36 17.73 -21.77
CA PRO A 200 8.30 17.20 -22.76
C PRO A 200 9.64 16.78 -22.13
N ASN A 201 9.98 17.30 -20.94
CA ASN A 201 11.25 17.06 -20.29
C ASN A 201 11.08 16.16 -19.07
N ASP A 202 10.07 16.43 -18.27
CA ASP A 202 9.85 15.78 -16.99
C ASP A 202 8.40 15.26 -16.81
N PRO A 203 7.92 14.37 -17.70
CA PRO A 203 6.56 13.84 -17.61
C PRO A 203 6.38 12.99 -16.37
N ILE A 204 5.19 13.11 -15.75
CA ILE A 204 4.75 12.16 -14.72
C ILE A 204 4.15 10.92 -15.39
N ASN A 205 4.22 9.78 -14.71
CA ASN A 205 3.48 8.58 -15.07
C ASN A 205 2.38 8.23 -14.06
N PHE A 206 2.39 8.87 -12.88
CA PHE A 206 1.32 8.79 -11.91
C PHE A 206 0.87 10.20 -11.53
N GLY A 207 -0.44 10.44 -11.55
CA GLY A 207 -1.07 11.69 -11.11
C GLY A 207 -2.14 11.43 -10.06
N ALA A 208 -2.27 12.29 -9.05
CA ALA A 208 -3.38 12.27 -8.12
C ALA A 208 -3.94 13.69 -7.91
N ILE A 209 -5.26 13.86 -8.05
CA ILE A 209 -5.94 15.14 -7.83
C ILE A 209 -7.15 14.96 -6.92
N TYR A 210 -7.44 15.97 -6.12
CA TYR A 210 -8.55 16.01 -5.16
C TYR A 210 -9.47 17.19 -5.45
N TYR A 211 -10.78 16.96 -5.34
CA TYR A 211 -11.81 17.99 -5.41
C TYR A 211 -12.72 17.90 -4.20
N PHE A 212 -12.90 19.02 -3.49
CA PHE A 212 -13.64 19.12 -2.23
C PHE A 212 -15.17 19.03 -2.34
N GLN A 213 -15.69 18.91 -3.56
CA GLN A 213 -17.13 18.77 -3.80
C GLN A 213 -17.45 17.34 -4.23
N PRO A 214 -18.65 16.83 -3.91
CA PRO A 214 -19.79 17.55 -3.31
C PRO A 214 -19.81 17.69 -1.78
N ASP A 215 -18.81 17.19 -1.06
CA ASP A 215 -18.76 17.16 0.41
C ASP A 215 -19.15 18.50 1.06
N ARG A 216 -18.48 19.61 0.68
CA ARG A 216 -18.76 20.91 1.27
C ARG A 216 -20.21 21.36 1.08
N THR A 217 -20.79 21.15 -0.11
CA THR A 217 -22.21 21.44 -0.33
C THR A 217 -23.10 20.53 0.54
N GLY A 218 -22.70 19.28 0.74
CA GLY A 218 -23.35 18.32 1.64
C GLY A 218 -23.40 18.81 3.08
N HIS A 219 -22.27 19.28 3.63
CA HIS A 219 -22.23 19.88 4.97
C HIS A 219 -23.13 21.11 5.07
N ILE A 220 -23.00 22.06 4.13
CA ILE A 220 -23.68 23.36 4.23
C ILE A 220 -25.20 23.27 4.02
N TYR A 221 -25.66 22.40 3.13
CA TYR A 221 -27.07 22.39 2.70
C TYR A 221 -27.77 21.03 2.89
N GLY A 222 -27.03 19.96 3.19
CA GLY A 222 -27.56 18.60 3.27
C GLY A 222 -27.55 17.87 1.93
N PRO A 223 -27.47 16.53 1.95
CA PRO A 223 -27.34 15.69 0.74
C PRO A 223 -28.58 15.67 -0.16
N ASN A 224 -29.76 16.09 0.31
CA ASN A 224 -30.98 16.10 -0.50
C ASN A 224 -31.39 17.50 -0.99
N SER A 225 -30.52 18.51 -0.81
CA SER A 225 -30.83 19.90 -1.14
C SER A 225 -30.84 20.20 -2.64
N SER A 226 -31.49 21.30 -3.03
CA SER A 226 -31.41 21.83 -4.40
C SER A 226 -29.98 22.25 -4.79
N GLN A 227 -29.20 22.71 -3.81
CA GLN A 227 -27.81 23.11 -3.97
C GLN A 227 -26.95 21.89 -4.27
N MET A 228 -27.22 20.76 -3.62
CA MET A 228 -26.57 19.49 -3.92
C MET A 228 -26.78 19.08 -5.39
N ASN A 229 -27.99 19.22 -5.92
CA ASN A 229 -28.25 18.96 -7.34
C ASN A 229 -27.35 19.83 -8.24
N ILE A 230 -27.30 21.15 -7.99
CA ILE A 230 -26.47 22.08 -8.78
C ILE A 230 -24.99 21.65 -8.74
N THR A 231 -24.47 21.36 -7.55
CA THR A 231 -23.08 20.92 -7.37
C THR A 231 -22.79 19.60 -8.09
N LEU A 232 -23.70 18.62 -8.01
CA LEU A 232 -23.52 17.33 -8.69
C LEU A 232 -23.59 17.45 -10.22
N GLN A 233 -24.42 18.34 -10.76
CA GLN A 233 -24.40 18.65 -12.19
C GLN A 233 -23.08 19.32 -12.60
N ASP A 234 -22.48 20.14 -11.74
CA ASP A 234 -21.15 20.70 -11.99
C ASP A 234 -20.06 19.63 -11.95
N CYS A 235 -20.12 18.68 -11.00
CA CYS A 235 -19.23 17.52 -10.97
C CYS A 235 -19.35 16.67 -12.26
N ASP A 236 -20.56 16.44 -12.77
CA ASP A 236 -20.78 15.75 -14.06
C ASP A 236 -20.15 16.52 -15.23
N ARG A 237 -20.32 17.85 -15.25
CA ARG A 237 -19.68 18.73 -16.24
C ARG A 237 -18.15 18.70 -16.16
N LEU A 238 -17.57 18.70 -14.96
CA LEU A 238 -16.12 18.63 -14.74
C LEU A 238 -15.55 17.29 -15.20
N LEU A 239 -16.28 16.19 -14.97
CA LEU A 239 -15.93 14.88 -15.52
C LEU A 239 -15.98 14.90 -17.06
N ALA A 240 -16.99 15.52 -17.66
CA ALA A 240 -17.08 15.66 -19.12
C ALA A 240 -15.90 16.48 -19.67
N TYR A 241 -15.51 17.55 -18.96
CA TYR A 241 -14.35 18.35 -19.31
C TYR A 241 -13.05 17.53 -19.29
N LEU A 242 -12.82 16.73 -18.25
CA LEU A 242 -11.68 15.83 -18.18
C LEU A 242 -11.67 14.83 -19.35
N LEU A 243 -12.81 14.19 -19.61
CA LEU A 243 -12.92 13.22 -20.71
C LEU A 243 -12.61 13.86 -22.05
N ASP A 244 -13.11 15.07 -22.32
CA ASP A 244 -12.80 15.82 -23.54
C ASP A 244 -11.30 16.08 -23.70
N LYS A 245 -10.60 16.45 -22.60
CA LYS A 245 -9.15 16.70 -22.60
C LYS A 245 -8.35 15.43 -22.87
N ILE A 246 -8.78 14.29 -22.33
CA ILE A 246 -8.15 12.99 -22.56
C ILE A 246 -8.42 12.52 -23.99
N ASP A 247 -9.68 12.56 -24.45
CA ASP A 247 -10.09 11.96 -25.72
C ASP A 247 -9.52 12.69 -26.94
N LYS A 248 -9.35 14.02 -26.85
CA LYS A 248 -8.74 14.85 -27.90
C LYS A 248 -7.23 14.68 -28.01
N ASP A 249 -6.57 14.13 -27.00
CA ASP A 249 -5.14 13.87 -27.01
C ASP A 249 -4.88 12.38 -27.30
N LEU A 250 -4.34 12.08 -28.49
CA LEU A 250 -4.15 10.69 -28.94
C LEU A 250 -3.28 9.87 -27.97
N TYR A 251 -2.24 10.49 -27.40
CA TYR A 251 -1.33 9.80 -26.48
C TYR A 251 -2.04 9.44 -25.17
N LEU A 252 -2.77 10.39 -24.58
CA LEU A 252 -3.52 10.13 -23.35
C LEU A 252 -4.70 9.19 -23.56
N ASN A 253 -5.46 9.35 -24.65
CA ASN A 253 -6.60 8.49 -24.96
C ASN A 253 -6.19 7.01 -25.09
N GLU A 254 -5.04 6.73 -25.69
CA GLU A 254 -4.54 5.36 -25.87
C GLU A 254 -3.86 4.78 -24.61
N SER A 255 -3.25 5.63 -23.77
CA SER A 255 -2.30 5.18 -22.74
C SER A 255 -2.73 5.43 -21.30
N LEU A 256 -3.57 6.44 -21.04
CA LEU A 256 -3.93 6.85 -19.69
C LEU A 256 -4.98 5.93 -19.09
N ASN A 257 -4.65 5.35 -17.93
CA ASN A 257 -5.62 4.74 -17.04
C ASN A 257 -6.13 5.79 -16.07
N VAL A 258 -7.41 5.79 -15.76
CA VAL A 258 -8.01 6.69 -14.79
C VAL A 258 -8.81 5.89 -13.78
N ILE A 259 -8.66 6.24 -12.50
CA ILE A 259 -9.52 5.82 -11.40
C ILE A 259 -10.17 7.08 -10.86
N LEU A 260 -11.50 7.13 -10.88
CA LEU A 260 -12.31 8.15 -10.21
C LEU A 260 -13.03 7.50 -9.04
N THR A 261 -12.86 8.04 -7.85
CA THR A 261 -13.48 7.54 -6.63
C THR A 261 -13.85 8.68 -5.70
N SER A 262 -14.28 8.33 -4.50
CA SER A 262 -14.47 9.22 -3.37
C SER A 262 -14.09 8.46 -2.09
N ASP A 263 -14.04 9.17 -0.99
CA ASP A 263 -13.62 8.70 0.33
C ASP A 263 -14.78 8.22 1.20
N HIS A 264 -15.91 8.92 1.13
CA HIS A 264 -17.13 8.59 1.86
C HIS A 264 -18.38 9.12 1.15
N GLY A 265 -19.54 8.89 1.77
CA GLY A 265 -20.81 9.48 1.43
C GLY A 265 -21.18 10.62 2.38
N MET A 266 -22.49 10.81 2.58
CA MET A 266 -23.07 11.93 3.33
C MET A 266 -24.50 11.58 3.78
N THR A 267 -24.88 11.99 4.99
CA THR A 267 -26.25 11.91 5.52
C THR A 267 -26.70 13.26 6.06
N GLU A 268 -28.02 13.48 6.18
CA GLU A 268 -28.58 14.67 6.86
C GLU A 268 -28.33 14.62 8.36
N VAL A 269 -28.15 15.79 8.98
CA VAL A 269 -28.06 15.99 10.44
C VAL A 269 -28.83 17.23 10.87
N ASP A 270 -29.24 17.29 12.14
CA ASP A 270 -29.94 18.45 12.70
C ASP A 270 -29.65 18.66 14.21
N GLU A 271 -30.05 19.81 14.73
CA GLU A 271 -29.86 20.21 16.12
C GLU A 271 -30.71 19.42 17.14
N LYS A 272 -31.67 18.61 16.69
CA LYS A 272 -32.61 17.87 17.56
C LYS A 272 -32.07 16.49 17.93
N HIS A 273 -31.16 15.94 17.13
CA HIS A 273 -30.61 14.60 17.30
C HIS A 273 -29.15 14.67 17.82
N VAL A 274 -28.97 15.34 18.95
CA VAL A 274 -27.65 15.65 19.53
C VAL A 274 -27.48 14.98 20.89
N LEU A 275 -26.36 14.29 21.09
CA LEU A 275 -25.89 13.84 22.40
C LEU A 275 -24.82 14.81 22.89
N ASN A 276 -25.11 15.51 23.98
CA ASN A 276 -24.14 16.36 24.65
C ASN A 276 -23.39 15.55 25.71
N LEU A 277 -22.08 15.37 25.54
CA LEU A 277 -21.23 14.60 26.45
C LEU A 277 -21.20 15.16 27.87
N ASP A 278 -21.36 16.47 28.01
CA ASP A 278 -21.30 17.16 29.32
C ASP A 278 -22.47 16.80 30.24
N ASP A 279 -23.55 16.25 29.68
CA ASP A 279 -24.68 15.75 30.47
C ASP A 279 -24.36 14.39 31.14
N TYR A 280 -23.27 13.73 30.71
CA TYR A 280 -22.90 12.37 31.14
C TYR A 280 -21.53 12.30 31.83
N ILE A 281 -20.60 13.19 31.48
CA ILE A 281 -19.21 13.19 31.94
C ILE A 281 -18.83 14.58 32.43
N ASP A 282 -18.18 14.67 33.59
CA ASP A 282 -17.56 15.92 34.05
C ASP A 282 -16.48 16.36 33.05
N GLN A 283 -16.55 17.62 32.61
CA GLN A 283 -15.64 18.22 31.61
C GLN A 283 -14.15 18.14 31.98
N ASN A 284 -13.83 18.00 33.26
CA ASN A 284 -12.44 17.86 33.73
C ASN A 284 -11.91 16.42 33.62
N LEU A 285 -12.77 15.45 33.34
CA LEU A 285 -12.42 14.03 33.30
C LEU A 285 -12.14 13.51 31.89
N TYR A 286 -12.33 14.32 30.85
CA TYR A 286 -12.15 13.86 29.49
C TYR A 286 -11.63 14.93 28.53
N SER A 287 -11.03 14.45 27.44
CA SER A 287 -10.81 15.20 26.21
C SER A 287 -11.43 14.43 25.05
N VAL A 288 -11.99 15.14 24.07
CA VAL A 288 -12.69 14.55 22.94
C VAL A 288 -12.08 15.00 21.62
N TYR A 289 -11.89 14.06 20.71
CA TYR A 289 -11.35 14.28 19.37
C TYR A 289 -12.12 13.43 18.36
N GLY A 290 -12.24 13.88 17.11
CA GLY A 290 -13.11 13.24 16.12
C GLY A 290 -13.89 14.28 15.31
N GLY A 291 -14.88 13.82 14.56
CA GLY A 291 -15.93 14.67 14.02
C GLY A 291 -17.08 14.82 15.03
N ILE A 292 -18.30 15.05 14.55
CA ILE A 292 -19.51 15.01 15.40
C ILE A 292 -20.35 13.76 15.18
N SER A 293 -20.10 12.99 14.11
CA SER A 293 -20.73 11.70 13.86
C SER A 293 -20.06 10.55 14.63
N GLN A 294 -18.77 10.71 14.91
CA GLN A 294 -17.94 9.78 15.66
C GLN A 294 -16.91 10.55 16.47
N VAL A 295 -16.74 10.16 17.73
CA VAL A 295 -15.73 10.72 18.63
C VAL A 295 -14.93 9.65 19.35
N ASN A 296 -13.68 10.00 19.64
CA ASN A 296 -12.78 9.33 20.55
C ASN A 296 -12.68 10.15 21.84
N ILE A 297 -12.98 9.52 22.97
CA ILE A 297 -12.90 10.10 24.31
C ILE A 297 -11.66 9.54 25.00
N PHE A 298 -10.79 10.45 25.42
CA PHE A 298 -9.61 10.16 26.23
C PHE A 298 -9.90 10.57 27.66
N LEU A 299 -9.77 9.64 28.60
CA LEU A 299 -10.13 9.82 29.99
C LEU A 299 -8.90 10.18 30.83
N THR A 300 -9.11 11.01 31.85
CA THR A 300 -8.07 11.26 32.85
C THR A 300 -7.92 10.05 33.79
N PRO A 301 -6.78 9.89 34.49
CA PRO A 301 -6.59 8.79 35.43
C PRO A 301 -7.63 8.72 36.56
N ASP A 302 -8.26 9.84 36.91
CA ASP A 302 -9.28 9.92 37.97
C ASP A 302 -10.67 9.49 37.48
N ALA A 303 -10.86 9.28 36.18
CA ALA A 303 -12.15 8.93 35.60
C ALA A 303 -12.47 7.43 35.78
N ASN A 304 -13.72 7.13 36.17
CA ASN A 304 -14.22 5.76 36.20
C ASN A 304 -14.84 5.36 34.85
N ILE A 305 -14.04 4.67 34.02
CA ILE A 305 -14.45 4.23 32.68
C ILE A 305 -15.71 3.35 32.68
N ASP A 306 -15.91 2.49 33.68
CA ASP A 306 -17.06 1.58 33.75
C ASP A 306 -18.35 2.34 34.03
N GLU A 307 -18.29 3.34 34.91
CA GLU A 307 -19.41 4.22 35.21
C GLU A 307 -19.80 5.08 34.00
N ILE A 308 -18.81 5.72 33.37
CA ILE A 308 -19.00 6.55 32.17
C ILE A 308 -19.60 5.71 31.03
N TYR A 309 -19.02 4.55 30.75
CA TYR A 309 -19.52 3.63 29.74
C TYR A 309 -20.99 3.25 30.00
N LYS A 310 -21.34 2.91 31.25
CA LYS A 310 -22.71 2.54 31.63
C LYS A 310 -23.69 3.69 31.44
N LYS A 311 -23.29 4.94 31.72
CA LYS A 311 -24.14 6.12 31.51
C LYS A 311 -24.44 6.33 30.01
N LEU A 312 -23.41 6.24 29.17
CA LEU A 312 -23.52 6.47 27.73
C LEU A 312 -24.24 5.33 26.98
N SER A 313 -24.00 4.07 27.36
CA SER A 313 -24.46 2.90 26.61
C SER A 313 -25.97 2.64 26.65
N ASN A 314 -26.74 3.41 27.43
CA ASN A 314 -28.20 3.25 27.51
C ASN A 314 -28.94 3.87 26.31
N ASN A 315 -28.25 4.63 25.45
CA ASN A 315 -28.86 5.31 24.32
C ASN A 315 -28.78 4.47 23.04
N LEU A 316 -29.91 3.95 22.55
CA LEU A 316 -29.97 3.09 21.37
C LEU A 316 -29.63 3.80 20.05
N ASN A 317 -29.49 5.13 20.04
CA ASN A 317 -29.11 5.90 18.85
C ASN A 317 -27.59 6.05 18.68
N TYR A 318 -26.82 5.58 19.66
CA TYR A 318 -25.37 5.66 19.65
C TYR A 318 -24.77 4.31 19.99
N GLU A 319 -23.75 3.92 19.26
CA GLU A 319 -22.93 2.77 19.59
C GLU A 319 -21.74 3.23 20.42
N VAL A 320 -21.64 2.72 21.64
CA VAL A 320 -20.58 3.08 22.58
C VAL A 320 -19.70 1.85 22.79
N TYR A 321 -18.41 2.03 22.55
CA TYR A 321 -17.42 0.98 22.69
C TYR A 321 -16.31 1.44 23.61
N LYS A 322 -15.95 0.64 24.62
CA LYS A 322 -14.60 0.74 25.18
C LYS A 322 -13.61 0.30 24.10
N LYS A 323 -12.42 0.86 24.07
CA LYS A 323 -11.36 0.55 23.09
C LYS A 323 -11.20 -0.95 22.84
N ASP A 324 -11.16 -1.74 23.91
CA ASP A 324 -10.95 -3.18 23.79
C ASP A 324 -12.12 -3.96 23.21
N SER A 325 -13.31 -3.35 23.20
CA SER A 325 -14.55 -3.93 22.70
C SER A 325 -14.97 -3.38 21.34
N ILE A 326 -14.15 -2.52 20.70
CA ILE A 326 -14.42 -2.05 19.34
C ILE A 326 -14.47 -3.26 18.39
N PRO A 327 -15.49 -3.39 17.53
CA PRO A 327 -15.63 -4.53 16.64
C PRO A 327 -14.44 -4.66 15.69
N LYS A 328 -14.02 -5.91 15.42
CA LYS A 328 -12.81 -6.19 14.63
C LYS A 328 -12.97 -5.77 13.16
N GLU A 329 -14.18 -5.80 12.67
CA GLU A 329 -14.59 -5.40 11.31
C GLU A 329 -14.32 -3.92 11.01
N TYR A 330 -14.25 -3.06 12.02
CA TYR A 330 -13.85 -1.66 11.82
C TYR A 330 -12.36 -1.49 11.59
N HIS A 331 -11.52 -2.46 11.96
CA HIS A 331 -10.06 -2.30 11.92
C HIS A 331 -9.61 -0.98 12.58
N TYR A 332 -10.28 -0.61 13.68
CA TYR A 332 -10.15 0.65 14.38
C TYR A 332 -9.99 0.43 15.88
N LYS A 333 -8.91 -0.26 16.28
CA LYS A 333 -8.63 -0.54 17.70
C LYS A 333 -7.16 -0.39 18.05
N ASN A 334 -6.28 -0.85 17.18
CA ASN A 334 -4.87 -1.08 17.48
C ASN A 334 -4.00 0.16 17.24
N ASN A 335 -4.39 1.30 17.79
CA ASN A 335 -3.62 2.55 17.69
C ASN A 335 -3.71 3.39 18.96
N VAL A 336 -2.63 4.08 19.34
CA VAL A 336 -2.62 4.97 20.52
C VAL A 336 -3.52 6.19 20.36
N ARG A 337 -3.82 6.58 19.12
CA ARG A 337 -4.69 7.73 18.78
C ARG A 337 -6.19 7.42 18.85
N ILE A 338 -6.55 6.18 19.17
CA ILE A 338 -7.93 5.76 19.42
C ILE A 338 -8.17 5.84 20.92
N GLY A 339 -9.23 6.55 21.31
CA GLY A 339 -9.54 6.88 22.70
C GLY A 339 -9.93 5.68 23.55
N ASP A 340 -10.07 5.90 24.85
CA ASP A 340 -10.50 4.88 25.82
C ASP A 340 -11.95 4.43 25.56
N ILE A 341 -12.78 5.39 25.13
CA ILE A 341 -14.16 5.15 24.66
C ILE A 341 -14.31 5.75 23.27
N MET A 342 -14.90 4.97 22.36
CA MET A 342 -15.36 5.42 21.07
C MET A 342 -16.88 5.48 21.07
N ILE A 343 -17.45 6.57 20.56
CA ILE A 343 -18.89 6.70 20.33
C ILE A 343 -19.12 6.96 18.84
N VAL A 344 -20.08 6.25 18.26
CA VAL A 344 -20.54 6.43 16.88
C VAL A 344 -22.05 6.66 16.92
N GLY A 345 -22.53 7.75 16.32
CA GLY A 345 -23.96 7.95 16.13
C GLY A 345 -24.54 7.00 15.09
N LYS A 346 -25.84 6.76 15.11
CA LYS A 346 -26.55 6.34 13.90
C LYS A 346 -26.67 7.51 12.92
N PRO A 347 -26.85 7.28 11.60
CA PRO A 347 -27.05 8.37 10.65
C PRO A 347 -28.09 9.39 11.12
N GLY A 348 -27.73 10.67 11.11
CA GLY A 348 -28.56 11.78 11.61
C GLY A 348 -28.33 12.16 13.08
N TYR A 349 -27.71 11.29 13.87
CA TYR A 349 -27.36 11.58 15.26
C TYR A 349 -25.94 12.10 15.37
N THR A 350 -25.75 13.16 16.16
CA THR A 350 -24.44 13.79 16.37
C THR A 350 -24.08 13.83 17.85
N ILE A 351 -22.80 14.06 18.12
CA ILE A 351 -22.15 14.01 19.42
C ILE A 351 -21.38 15.31 19.58
N VAL A 352 -21.66 16.04 20.67
CA VAL A 352 -21.06 17.35 20.95
C VAL A 352 -20.61 17.43 22.40
N SER A 353 -19.82 18.46 22.71
CA SER A 353 -19.41 18.87 24.05
C SER A 353 -19.35 20.40 24.12
N SER A 354 -19.06 20.97 25.29
CA SER A 354 -18.78 22.40 25.47
C SER A 354 -17.68 22.94 24.55
N ASN A 355 -16.76 22.08 24.09
CA ASN A 355 -15.67 22.44 23.17
C ASN A 355 -16.05 22.29 21.69
N THR A 356 -17.26 21.84 21.39
CA THR A 356 -17.75 21.63 20.02
C THR A 356 -18.58 22.83 19.58
N ASN A 357 -18.18 23.49 18.50
CA ASN A 357 -18.90 24.64 17.94
C ASN A 357 -19.55 24.26 16.61
N VAL A 358 -20.83 23.86 16.65
CA VAL A 358 -21.62 23.58 15.44
C VAL A 358 -22.54 24.74 15.16
N ASN A 359 -22.44 25.31 13.96
CA ASN A 359 -23.42 26.29 13.49
C ASN A 359 -24.50 25.58 12.68
N TRP A 360 -25.55 25.14 13.37
CA TRP A 360 -26.70 24.44 12.78
C TRP A 360 -27.45 25.23 11.68
N THR A 361 -27.17 26.52 11.52
CA THR A 361 -27.67 27.29 10.37
C THR A 361 -27.04 26.84 9.05
N PHE A 362 -25.79 26.35 9.09
CA PHE A 362 -24.98 25.99 7.92
C PHE A 362 -24.37 24.59 8.06
N HIS A 363 -25.00 23.71 8.84
CA HIS A 363 -24.54 22.34 9.07
C HIS A 363 -25.73 21.39 9.04
N HIS A 364 -26.04 20.89 7.85
CA HIS A 364 -27.24 20.08 7.55
C HIS A 364 -26.90 18.69 7.04
N GLY A 365 -25.62 18.41 6.80
CA GLY A 365 -25.12 17.09 6.46
C GLY A 365 -23.83 16.78 7.20
N ASP A 366 -23.58 15.51 7.43
CA ASP A 366 -22.31 15.03 8.00
C ASP A 366 -21.98 13.60 7.53
N HIS A 367 -20.77 13.18 7.86
CA HIS A 367 -20.21 11.87 7.60
C HIS A 367 -19.30 11.45 8.78
N GLY A 368 -18.76 10.24 8.72
CA GLY A 368 -17.97 9.64 9.80
C GLY A 368 -18.74 8.59 10.61
N TYR A 369 -19.92 8.19 10.13
CA TYR A 369 -20.72 7.12 10.69
C TYR A 369 -20.09 5.75 10.42
N SER A 370 -20.77 4.68 10.83
CA SER A 370 -20.35 3.32 10.50
C SER A 370 -20.21 3.14 8.97
N ASN A 371 -19.15 2.47 8.54
CA ASN A 371 -18.87 2.19 7.13
C ASN A 371 -19.77 1.11 6.52
N ILE A 372 -20.68 0.52 7.31
CA ILE A 372 -21.75 -0.36 6.81
C ILE A 372 -22.98 0.42 6.34
N GLU A 373 -23.09 1.69 6.73
CA GLU A 373 -24.25 2.52 6.41
C GLU A 373 -24.24 2.86 4.93
N PRO A 374 -25.32 2.56 4.18
CA PRO A 374 -25.37 2.84 2.75
C PRO A 374 -25.09 4.31 2.42
N THR A 375 -25.51 5.23 3.31
CA THR A 375 -25.28 6.66 3.11
C THR A 375 -23.81 7.06 3.14
N MET A 376 -22.92 6.20 3.64
CA MET A 376 -21.49 6.46 3.76
C MET A 376 -20.66 5.88 2.61
N HIS A 377 -21.26 5.12 1.71
CA HIS A 377 -20.50 4.43 0.66
C HIS A 377 -20.09 5.36 -0.50
N PRO A 378 -18.81 5.36 -0.89
CA PRO A 378 -18.30 6.14 -2.01
C PRO A 378 -18.51 5.48 -3.39
N ILE A 379 -18.34 6.29 -4.44
CA ILE A 379 -18.31 5.85 -5.84
C ILE A 379 -16.97 5.20 -6.22
N PHE A 380 -17.00 4.39 -7.28
CA PHE A 380 -15.79 3.97 -7.99
C PHE A 380 -16.05 3.74 -9.47
N TYR A 381 -15.23 4.39 -10.27
CA TYR A 381 -15.16 4.26 -11.72
C TYR A 381 -13.71 4.08 -12.15
N ALA A 382 -13.50 3.26 -13.17
CA ALA A 382 -12.18 3.08 -13.76
C ALA A 382 -12.27 2.86 -15.27
N TRP A 383 -11.37 3.48 -16.03
CA TRP A 383 -11.29 3.30 -17.49
C TRP A 383 -9.87 3.49 -18.00
N GLY A 384 -9.61 2.99 -19.20
CA GLY A 384 -8.28 3.01 -19.83
C GLY A 384 -7.81 1.61 -20.26
N PRO A 385 -6.58 1.49 -20.80
CA PRO A 385 -6.11 0.25 -21.43
C PRO A 385 -5.96 -0.95 -20.48
N ALA A 386 -5.78 -0.73 -19.17
CA ALA A 386 -5.65 -1.81 -18.19
C ALA A 386 -6.99 -2.42 -17.77
N PHE A 387 -8.09 -1.67 -17.87
CA PHE A 387 -9.39 -2.02 -17.32
C PHE A 387 -10.29 -2.72 -18.35
N LYS A 388 -11.20 -3.55 -17.85
CA LYS A 388 -12.34 -4.03 -18.65
C LYS A 388 -13.26 -2.86 -19.02
N LYS A 389 -14.10 -3.09 -20.03
CA LYS A 389 -15.14 -2.15 -20.47
C LYS A 389 -16.52 -2.74 -20.21
N SER A 390 -17.52 -1.89 -20.05
CA SER A 390 -18.93 -2.28 -19.88
C SER A 390 -19.15 -3.22 -18.69
N LEU A 391 -18.42 -2.98 -17.58
CA LEU A 391 -18.49 -3.82 -16.40
C LEU A 391 -19.13 -3.07 -15.21
N ASN A 392 -20.28 -3.57 -14.75
CA ASN A 392 -20.78 -3.28 -13.42
C ASN A 392 -20.19 -4.30 -12.45
N SER A 393 -19.29 -3.85 -11.56
CA SER A 393 -18.65 -4.69 -10.56
C SER A 393 -19.45 -4.74 -9.27
N GLU A 394 -19.39 -5.88 -8.59
CA GLU A 394 -19.76 -5.97 -7.17
C GLU A 394 -18.85 -5.06 -6.31
N PRO A 395 -19.31 -4.69 -5.10
CA PRO A 395 -18.53 -3.88 -4.16
C PRO A 395 -17.23 -4.57 -3.74
N PHE A 396 -16.23 -3.75 -3.44
CA PHE A 396 -14.94 -4.18 -2.86
C PHE A 396 -14.43 -3.10 -1.91
N ARG A 397 -13.35 -3.38 -1.17
CA ARG A 397 -12.89 -2.47 -0.11
C ARG A 397 -11.94 -1.41 -0.65
N ASN A 398 -11.97 -0.21 -0.09
CA ASN A 398 -11.07 0.87 -0.51
C ASN A 398 -9.57 0.53 -0.34
N VAL A 399 -9.21 -0.30 0.65
CA VAL A 399 -7.84 -0.82 0.82
C VAL A 399 -7.35 -1.60 -0.41
N ASP A 400 -8.25 -2.20 -1.19
CA ASP A 400 -7.92 -2.97 -2.39
C ASP A 400 -7.59 -2.06 -3.61
N ILE A 401 -7.83 -0.73 -3.51
CA ILE A 401 -7.48 0.23 -4.57
C ILE A 401 -5.95 0.38 -4.70
N TYR A 402 -5.20 0.39 -3.60
CA TYR A 402 -3.74 0.47 -3.64
C TYR A 402 -3.09 -0.68 -4.44
N PRO A 403 -3.36 -1.98 -4.16
CA PRO A 403 -2.79 -3.06 -4.97
C PRO A 403 -3.28 -3.03 -6.42
N LEU A 404 -4.50 -2.55 -6.69
CA LEU A 404 -4.98 -2.31 -8.06
C LEU A 404 -4.09 -1.28 -8.78
N MET A 405 -3.81 -0.14 -8.14
CA MET A 405 -2.92 0.89 -8.69
C MET A 405 -1.50 0.36 -8.92
N CYS A 406 -0.96 -0.39 -7.97
CA CYS A 406 0.34 -1.05 -8.13
C CYS A 406 0.38 -1.95 -9.37
N TYR A 407 -0.66 -2.76 -9.59
CA TYR A 407 -0.76 -3.61 -10.76
C TYR A 407 -0.83 -2.78 -12.06
N VAL A 408 -1.68 -1.75 -12.11
CA VAL A 408 -1.84 -0.87 -13.29
C VAL A 408 -0.52 -0.16 -13.63
N LEU A 409 0.22 0.29 -12.63
CA LEU A 409 1.54 0.93 -12.79
C LEU A 409 2.68 -0.06 -13.06
N ASN A 410 2.41 -1.36 -13.01
CA ASN A 410 3.39 -2.44 -13.09
C ASN A 410 4.54 -2.25 -12.07
N ILE A 411 4.17 -2.08 -10.79
CA ILE A 411 5.09 -1.93 -9.66
C ILE A 411 4.75 -2.95 -8.55
N PRO A 412 5.72 -3.35 -7.71
CA PRO A 412 5.47 -4.28 -6.62
C PRO A 412 4.44 -3.75 -5.63
N ILE A 413 3.54 -4.63 -5.19
CA ILE A 413 2.63 -4.36 -4.07
C ILE A 413 3.48 -4.40 -2.78
N ARG A 414 3.47 -3.30 -2.02
CA ARG A 414 4.09 -3.20 -0.69
C ARG A 414 3.16 -3.79 0.38
N PRO A 415 3.65 -4.03 1.63
CA PRO A 415 2.78 -4.48 2.71
C PRO A 415 1.52 -3.60 2.83
N THR A 416 0.36 -4.24 2.73
CA THR A 416 -0.94 -3.58 2.60
C THR A 416 -2.03 -4.49 3.19
N ASN A 417 -3.17 -3.93 3.61
CA ASN A 417 -4.34 -4.69 4.04
C ASN A 417 -5.26 -5.07 2.86
N GLY A 418 -5.04 -4.46 1.70
CA GLY A 418 -5.72 -4.78 0.46
C GLY A 418 -5.23 -6.07 -0.20
N SER A 419 -6.01 -6.59 -1.14
CA SER A 419 -5.62 -7.73 -1.97
C SER A 419 -5.98 -7.52 -3.44
N ILE A 420 -5.00 -7.75 -4.32
CA ILE A 420 -5.23 -7.76 -5.77
C ILE A 420 -6.26 -8.83 -6.17
N ASP A 421 -6.40 -9.91 -5.41
CA ASP A 421 -7.37 -10.97 -5.73
C ASP A 421 -8.82 -10.49 -5.65
N ASN A 422 -9.10 -9.48 -4.82
CA ASN A 422 -10.43 -8.89 -4.66
C ASN A 422 -10.82 -8.00 -5.84
N VAL A 423 -9.85 -7.56 -6.65
CA VAL A 423 -10.03 -6.54 -7.70
C VAL A 423 -9.44 -6.92 -9.05
N LYS A 424 -8.81 -8.10 -9.17
CA LYS A 424 -8.24 -8.58 -10.45
C LYS A 424 -9.30 -8.78 -11.53
N HIS A 425 -10.55 -9.01 -11.15
CA HIS A 425 -11.67 -9.15 -12.10
C HIS A 425 -11.95 -7.86 -12.85
N LEU A 426 -11.49 -6.71 -12.36
CA LEU A 426 -11.58 -5.40 -13.03
C LEU A 426 -10.60 -5.29 -14.21
N LEU A 427 -9.54 -6.09 -14.25
CA LEU A 427 -8.45 -5.95 -15.22
C LEU A 427 -8.70 -6.77 -16.49
N LYS A 428 -8.33 -6.23 -17.66
CA LYS A 428 -8.52 -6.89 -18.97
C LYS A 428 -7.64 -8.14 -19.12
N ASN A 429 -6.37 -8.04 -18.73
CA ASN A 429 -5.35 -9.08 -18.90
C ASN A 429 -4.59 -9.29 -17.59
N TYR A 430 -5.26 -9.79 -16.55
CA TYR A 430 -4.56 -10.18 -15.33
C TYR A 430 -3.62 -11.35 -15.62
N LYS A 431 -2.31 -11.09 -15.62
CA LYS A 431 -1.28 -12.14 -15.65
C LYS A 431 -0.86 -12.33 -14.20
N SER A 432 -1.07 -13.53 -13.65
CA SER A 432 -0.53 -13.84 -12.32
C SER A 432 0.98 -13.70 -12.40
N SER A 433 1.54 -12.67 -11.78
CA SER A 433 2.96 -12.61 -11.50
C SER A 433 3.23 -13.68 -10.44
N SER A 434 3.44 -14.93 -10.86
CA SER A 434 3.94 -15.91 -9.91
C SER A 434 5.30 -15.39 -9.44
N PHE A 435 5.50 -15.29 -8.13
CA PHE A 435 6.78 -14.96 -7.49
C PHE A 435 7.95 -15.75 -8.10
N LEU A 436 7.67 -16.97 -8.57
CA LEU A 436 8.60 -17.83 -9.31
C LEU A 436 9.14 -17.20 -10.59
N GLN A 437 8.38 -16.37 -11.30
CA GLN A 437 8.80 -15.78 -12.57
C GLN A 437 9.78 -14.61 -12.39
N GLN A 438 9.81 -13.98 -11.21
CA GLN A 438 10.84 -13.01 -10.83
C GLN A 438 12.12 -13.67 -10.29
N LEU A 439 12.04 -14.94 -9.87
CA LEU A 439 13.19 -15.75 -9.42
C LEU A 439 13.94 -16.44 -10.58
N ILE A 440 13.41 -16.43 -11.79
CA ILE A 440 14.12 -16.93 -12.97
C ILE A 440 15.17 -15.88 -13.34
N LEU A 441 16.42 -16.11 -12.91
CA LEU A 441 17.56 -15.38 -13.44
C LEU A 441 17.50 -15.44 -14.98
N PRO A 442 17.66 -14.32 -15.70
CA PRO A 442 17.71 -14.35 -17.15
C PRO A 442 18.81 -15.32 -17.59
N ALA A 443 18.59 -16.06 -18.69
CA ALA A 443 19.44 -17.19 -19.07
C ALA A 443 20.94 -16.82 -19.18
N ASN A 444 21.25 -15.56 -19.51
CA ASN A 444 22.59 -15.00 -19.56
C ASN A 444 23.30 -14.92 -18.18
N GLN A 445 22.56 -14.87 -17.07
CA GLN A 445 23.09 -14.89 -15.70
C GLN A 445 23.07 -16.29 -15.08
N ALA A 446 22.11 -17.13 -15.46
CA ALA A 446 22.02 -18.51 -14.98
C ALA A 446 23.15 -19.40 -15.53
N ILE A 447 23.51 -19.25 -16.82
CA ILE A 447 24.54 -20.08 -17.48
C ILE A 447 25.93 -19.95 -16.82
N PRO A 448 26.47 -18.75 -16.54
CA PRO A 448 27.77 -18.60 -15.87
C PRO A 448 27.79 -19.26 -14.48
N ILE A 449 26.71 -19.11 -13.70
CA ILE A 449 26.61 -19.68 -12.36
C ILE A 449 26.61 -21.20 -12.41
N VAL A 450 25.84 -21.80 -13.32
CA VAL A 450 25.83 -23.26 -13.52
C VAL A 450 27.21 -23.76 -13.95
N ILE A 451 27.90 -23.03 -14.84
CA ILE A 451 29.27 -23.36 -15.26
C ILE A 451 30.24 -23.31 -14.07
N ILE A 452 30.17 -22.26 -13.24
CA ILE A 452 31.02 -22.12 -12.05
C ILE A 452 30.78 -23.28 -11.08
N VAL A 453 29.53 -23.62 -10.78
CA VAL A 453 29.19 -24.73 -9.89
C VAL A 453 29.72 -26.06 -10.45
N LEU A 454 29.56 -26.31 -11.75
CA LEU A 454 30.08 -27.51 -12.39
C LEU A 454 31.60 -27.59 -12.34
N ILE A 455 32.30 -26.46 -12.55
CA ILE A 455 33.76 -26.39 -12.43
C ILE A 455 34.18 -26.68 -10.99
N SER A 456 33.55 -26.04 -10.00
CA SER A 456 33.86 -26.25 -8.57
C SER A 456 33.63 -27.70 -8.13
N VAL A 457 32.53 -28.31 -8.54
CA VAL A 457 32.25 -29.72 -8.26
C VAL A 457 33.28 -30.64 -8.92
N THR A 458 33.65 -30.35 -10.17
CA THR A 458 34.66 -31.12 -10.90
C THR A 458 36.03 -31.03 -10.21
N ILE A 459 36.44 -29.83 -9.78
CA ILE A 459 37.68 -29.62 -9.03
C ILE A 459 37.65 -30.39 -7.70
N ALA A 460 36.54 -30.33 -6.96
CA ALA A 460 36.38 -31.05 -5.69
C ALA A 460 36.47 -32.58 -5.87
N ILE A 461 35.88 -33.12 -6.94
CA ILE A 461 35.96 -34.54 -7.28
C ILE A 461 37.40 -34.93 -7.64
N VAL A 462 38.07 -34.15 -8.50
CA VAL A 462 39.47 -34.40 -8.89
C VAL A 462 40.38 -34.35 -7.66
N TYR A 463 40.23 -33.35 -6.80
CA TYR A 463 40.99 -33.24 -5.55
C TYR A 463 40.77 -34.45 -4.65
N SER A 464 39.52 -34.90 -4.49
CA SER A 464 39.18 -36.08 -3.70
C SER A 464 39.81 -37.37 -4.24
N ILE A 465 39.85 -37.54 -5.57
CA ILE A 465 40.49 -38.68 -6.24
C ILE A 465 42.02 -38.65 -6.05
N VAL A 466 42.65 -37.49 -6.23
CA VAL A 466 44.11 -37.32 -6.06
C VAL A 466 44.53 -37.57 -4.61
N SER A 467 43.77 -37.05 -3.66
CA SER A 467 43.99 -37.25 -2.22
C SER A 467 43.79 -38.72 -1.80
N CYS A 468 42.77 -39.41 -2.33
CA CYS A 468 42.62 -40.87 -2.13
C CYS A 468 43.74 -41.68 -2.80
N GLY A 469 44.27 -41.22 -3.93
CA GLY A 469 45.40 -41.83 -4.61
C GLY A 469 46.72 -41.71 -3.83
N HIS A 470 46.95 -40.57 -3.19
CA HIS A 470 48.09 -40.35 -2.29
C HIS A 470 47.98 -41.21 -1.03
N ALA A 471 46.80 -41.26 -0.39
CA ALA A 471 46.58 -42.11 0.80
C ALA A 471 46.87 -43.60 0.52
N LYS A 472 46.52 -44.11 -0.67
CA LYS A 472 46.86 -45.49 -1.07
C LYS A 472 48.35 -45.70 -1.36
N LYS A 473 49.08 -44.71 -1.88
CA LYS A 473 50.54 -44.82 -2.06
C LYS A 473 51.28 -44.84 -0.73
N THR A 474 50.87 -44.02 0.25
CA THR A 474 51.50 -43.98 1.58
C THR A 474 51.35 -45.30 2.34
N VAL A 475 50.19 -45.96 2.24
CA VAL A 475 49.96 -47.29 2.87
C VAL A 475 50.72 -48.41 2.18
N ILE A 476 50.97 -48.32 0.87
CA ILE A 476 51.76 -49.33 0.13
C ILE A 476 53.26 -49.16 0.38
N ILE A 477 53.75 -47.92 0.51
CA ILE A 477 55.17 -47.65 0.79
C ILE A 477 55.56 -48.12 2.21
N GLN A 478 54.67 -48.04 3.20
CA GLN A 478 54.93 -48.57 4.56
C GLN A 478 54.94 -50.11 4.64
N LYS A 479 54.45 -50.84 3.62
CA LYS A 479 54.38 -52.32 3.66
C LYS A 479 55.55 -53.05 3.00
N TYR A 480 56.45 -52.35 2.32
CA TYR A 480 57.50 -52.99 1.49
C TYR A 480 58.85 -52.26 1.49
N VAL A 481 59.42 -51.99 2.66
CA VAL A 481 60.89 -51.91 2.83
C VAL A 481 61.28 -52.72 4.08
N PRO A 482 62.00 -53.85 3.94
CA PRO A 482 62.30 -54.78 5.02
C PRO A 482 63.51 -54.39 5.88
N ILE A 483 63.43 -54.86 7.13
CA ILE A 483 64.41 -54.84 8.21
C ILE A 483 65.73 -55.51 7.81
N HIS A 484 66.87 -54.86 8.07
CA HIS A 484 68.11 -55.56 8.43
C HIS A 484 68.86 -54.80 9.56
N TYR A 485 68.87 -55.44 10.74
CA TYR A 485 70.02 -55.69 11.65
C TYR A 485 70.93 -54.48 12.04
N GLN A 486 71.34 -54.23 13.29
CA GLN A 486 71.32 -54.96 14.56
C GLN A 486 72.04 -54.07 15.61
N LEU A 487 71.77 -54.28 16.91
CA LEU A 487 72.73 -54.23 18.05
C LEU A 487 73.41 -52.86 18.38
N LEU A 488 73.55 -52.35 19.60
CA LEU A 488 73.36 -52.71 21.02
C LEU A 488 73.08 -51.34 21.70
N GLY A 489 72.31 -51.17 22.76
CA GLY A 489 72.34 -51.87 24.02
C GLY A 489 71.95 -50.88 25.13
N ASN A 490 71.30 -51.43 26.15
CA ASN A 490 71.25 -50.99 27.55
C ASN A 490 70.60 -49.67 27.99
N ASN A 491 69.69 -49.91 28.94
CA ASN A 491 69.47 -49.21 30.20
C ASN A 491 68.30 -48.21 30.28
N ASP A 492 67.30 -48.69 31.00
CA ASP A 492 66.74 -48.13 32.23
C ASP A 492 65.84 -46.88 32.19
N ASP A 493 64.64 -47.15 32.71
CA ASP A 493 63.94 -46.42 33.77
C ASP A 493 63.19 -45.11 33.45
N LYS A 494 61.89 -45.22 33.75
CA LYS A 494 61.10 -44.34 34.64
C LYS A 494 60.61 -42.98 34.14
N LYS A 495 59.27 -42.94 34.14
CA LYS A 495 58.41 -42.05 34.96
C LYS A 495 58.09 -40.63 34.46
N TYR A 496 56.77 -40.42 34.40
CA TYR A 496 55.97 -39.34 35.02
C TYR A 496 55.94 -37.92 34.42
N THR A 497 54.74 -37.61 33.92
CA THR A 497 53.83 -36.50 34.29
C THR A 497 54.14 -35.05 33.95
N ASN A 498 53.00 -34.33 33.83
CA ASN A 498 52.77 -32.91 34.10
C ASN A 498 53.13 -31.95 32.95
N ASN A 499 52.46 -30.83 32.72
CA ASN A 499 51.15 -30.25 33.05
C ASN A 499 51.25 -28.80 32.52
N LEU A 500 50.11 -28.19 32.16
CA LEU A 500 49.84 -26.73 32.17
C LEU A 500 50.75 -25.79 31.33
N VAL A 501 50.21 -25.11 30.31
CA VAL A 501 49.61 -23.73 30.30
C VAL A 501 50.64 -22.61 30.53
N ILE A 502 50.66 -21.64 29.59
CA ILE A 502 51.06 -20.20 29.61
C ILE A 502 50.88 -19.74 28.13
N SER A 503 49.89 -18.93 27.77
CA SER A 503 49.74 -17.45 27.86
C SER A 503 50.49 -16.65 26.78
N ASP A 504 49.99 -15.43 26.58
CA ASP A 504 50.52 -14.25 25.88
C ASP A 504 49.80 -13.98 24.55
N ASP A 505 48.85 -13.05 24.47
CA ASP A 505 48.82 -11.59 24.71
C ASP A 505 49.19 -10.74 23.48
N ASP A 506 48.41 -9.66 23.40
CA ASP A 506 48.63 -8.33 22.81
C ASP A 506 48.43 -8.03 21.31
N GLU A 507 47.36 -7.23 21.13
CA GLU A 507 47.29 -5.88 20.52
C GLU A 507 47.86 -5.61 19.12
N GLY A 508 46.99 -5.01 18.30
CA GLY A 508 47.28 -4.40 17.00
C GLY A 508 46.00 -4.06 16.24
#